data_AF-A0A420ESB9-F1
#
_entry.id   AF-A0A420ESB9-F1
#
_cell.length_a   1.000
_cell.length_b   1.000
_cell.length_c   1.000
_cell.angle_alpha   90.00
_cell.angle_beta   90.00
_cell.angle_gamma   90.00
#
_symmetry.space_group_name_H-M   'P 1'
#
loop_
_entity.id
_entity.type
_entity.pdbx_description
1 polymer ?
#
loop_
_entity_poly.entity_id
_entity_poly.type
_entity_poly.pdbx_seq_one_letter_code
_entity_poly.pdbx_strand_id
1 'polypeptide(L)' 'MISDRGHVVDRYDKRYLSHTEITDFYTPGFTPTTIDIGGYRFGLALCIEINFAEVFLDYLHRGVDCVLFL' A
#
# COMPACT_ATOMS: atom_id res chain seq x y z
N MET A 1 -2.25 9.36 0.30
CA MET A 1 -3.58 9.61 0.91
C MET A 1 -3.73 11.09 1.19
N ILE A 2 -4.87 11.68 0.82
CA ILE A 2 -5.21 13.07 1.09
C ILE A 2 -6.49 13.08 1.93
N SER A 3 -6.52 13.86 3.02
CA SER A 3 -7.71 13.99 3.88
C SER A 3 -8.83 14.78 3.19
N ASP A 4 -10.04 14.75 3.75
CA ASP A 4 -11.16 15.62 3.39
C ASP A 4 -10.82 17.13 3.48
N ARG A 5 -9.87 17.49 4.36
CA ARG A 5 -9.30 18.85 4.47
C ARG A 5 -8.19 19.19 3.46
N GLY A 6 -7.87 18.27 2.54
CA GLY A 6 -6.85 18.48 1.52
C GLY A 6 -5.39 18.30 1.99
N HIS A 7 -5.15 17.79 3.21
CA HIS A 7 -3.79 17.54 3.70
C HIS A 7 -3.28 16.17 3.27
N VAL A 8 -1.99 16.05 2.97
CA VAL A 8 -1.34 14.75 2.79
C VAL A 8 -1.27 14.06 4.16
N VAL A 9 -1.94 12.92 4.28
CA VAL A 9 -1.98 12.13 5.52
C VAL A 9 -0.87 11.09 5.53
N ASP A 10 -0.67 10.44 4.40
CA ASP A 10 0.36 9.43 4.25
C ASP A 10 0.71 9.22 2.77
N ARG A 11 1.85 8.59 2.52
CA ARG A 11 2.34 8.20 1.21
C ARG A 11 2.64 6.71 1.22
N TYR A 12 2.15 6.01 0.20
CA TYR A 12 2.52 4.63 -0.05
C TYR A 12 3.54 4.58 -1.19
N ASP A 13 4.73 4.06 -0.88
CA ASP A 13 5.73 3.73 -1.88
C ASP A 13 5.64 2.24 -2.20
N LYS A 14 5.43 1.93 -3.48
CA LYS A 14 5.25 0.56 -4.00
C LYS A 14 6.39 -0.34 -3.51
N ARG A 15 6.06 -1.47 -2.86
CA ARG A 15 7.07 -2.35 -2.26
C ARG A 15 7.58 -3.38 -3.25
N TYR A 16 6.74 -3.84 -4.16
CA TYR A 16 7.13 -4.72 -5.26
C TYR A 16 7.04 -4.00 -6.59
N LEU A 17 8.18 -3.80 -7.23
CA LEU A 17 8.30 -3.15 -8.54
C LEU A 17 8.32 -4.20 -9.65
N SER A 18 7.73 -3.89 -10.79
CA SER A 18 7.92 -4.66 -12.02
C SER A 18 9.37 -4.58 -12.48
N HIS A 19 9.75 -5.47 -13.39
CA HIS A 19 11.11 -5.54 -13.89
C HIS A 19 11.61 -4.17 -14.40
N THR A 20 10.83 -3.52 -15.26
CA THR A 20 11.20 -2.19 -15.81
C THR A 20 11.20 -1.09 -14.74
N GLU A 21 10.28 -1.13 -13.78
CA GLU A 21 10.24 -0.13 -12.70
C GLU A 21 11.52 -0.16 -11.85
N ILE A 22 12.01 -1.36 -11.49
CA ILE A 22 13.21 -1.49 -10.65
C ILE A 22 14.51 -1.27 -11.42
N THR A 23 14.54 -1.54 -12.73
CA THR A 23 15.75 -1.37 -13.53
C THR A 23 15.96 0.07 -13.97
N ASP A 24 14.89 0.79 -14.33
CA ASP A 24 15.03 2.02 -15.11
C ASP A 24 14.48 3.28 -14.40
N PHE A 25 13.61 3.13 -13.40
CA PHE A 25 12.81 4.28 -12.92
C PHE A 25 12.88 4.55 -11.42
N TYR A 26 12.66 3.53 -10.58
CA TYR A 26 12.33 3.76 -9.17
C TYR A 26 13.06 2.80 -8.22
N THR A 27 13.21 3.25 -6.97
CA THR A 27 13.58 2.40 -5.84
C THR A 27 12.30 1.95 -5.12
N PRO A 28 12.19 0.69 -4.66
CA PRO A 28 11.01 0.22 -3.94
C PRO A 28 10.86 0.94 -2.58
N GLY A 29 9.62 1.02 -2.11
CA GLY A 29 9.31 1.25 -0.71
C GLY A 29 9.49 -0.02 0.12
N PHE A 30 9.51 0.13 1.45
CA PHE A 30 9.74 -1.02 2.35
C PHE A 30 8.73 -1.11 3.50
N THR A 31 7.87 -0.10 3.63
CA THR A 31 6.93 0.00 4.75
C THR A 31 5.49 -0.19 4.26
N PRO A 32 4.71 -1.10 4.86
CA PRO A 32 3.27 -1.11 4.64
C PRO A 32 2.66 0.18 5.19
N THR A 33 1.63 0.67 4.51
CA THR A 33 0.86 1.84 4.95
C THR A 33 -0.52 1.37 5.38
N THR A 34 -0.94 1.74 6.58
CA THR A 34 -2.30 1.50 7.07
C THR A 34 -2.95 2.79 7.54
N ILE A 35 -4.24 2.92 7.26
CA ILE A 35 -5.00 4.13 7.56
C ILE A 35 -6.37 3.73 8.14
N ASP A 36 -6.76 4.39 9.23
CA ASP A 36 -8.05 4.16 9.88
C ASP A 36 -9.08 5.20 9.37
N ILE A 37 -10.16 4.75 8.73
CA ILE A 37 -11.27 5.60 8.23
C ILE A 37 -12.59 4.99 8.69
N GLY A 38 -13.42 5.78 9.40
CA GLY A 38 -14.78 5.35 9.76
C GLY A 38 -14.82 4.10 10.65
N GLY A 39 -13.77 3.83 11.43
CA GLY A 39 -13.66 2.64 12.28
C GLY A 39 -13.10 1.40 11.59
N TYR A 40 -12.75 1.48 10.31
CA TYR A 40 -12.09 0.40 9.56
C TYR A 40 -10.63 0.73 9.28
N ARG A 41 -9.77 -0.27 9.37
CA ARG A 41 -8.36 -0.19 9.03
C ARG A 41 -8.12 -0.64 7.59
N PHE A 42 -7.62 0.27 6.77
CA PHE A 42 -7.29 0.01 5.37
C PHE A 42 -5.79 -0.18 5.17
N GLY A 43 -5.41 -1.14 4.34
CA GLY A 43 -4.05 -1.29 3.79
C GLY A 43 -4.01 -0.84 2.32
N LEU A 44 -2.82 -0.57 1.80
CA LEU A 44 -2.63 -0.13 0.41
C LEU A 44 -1.78 -1.12 -0.38
N ALA A 45 -2.20 -1.48 -1.59
CA ALA A 45 -1.41 -2.27 -2.53
C ALA A 45 -1.58 -1.72 -3.95
N LEU A 46 -0.56 -1.87 -4.79
CA LEU A 46 -0.51 -1.23 -6.11
C LEU A 46 -0.06 -2.19 -7.21
N CYS A 47 -0.83 -2.25 -8.30
CA CYS A 47 -0.44 -2.86 -9.56
C CYS A 47 0.05 -4.34 -9.40
N ILE A 48 1.34 -4.61 -9.59
CA ILE A 48 1.82 -6.01 -9.59
C ILE A 48 1.69 -6.69 -8.23
N GLU A 49 1.56 -5.92 -7.14
CA GLU A 49 1.45 -6.40 -5.77
C GLU A 49 0.26 -7.34 -5.55
N ILE A 50 -0.78 -7.27 -6.40
CA ILE A 50 -1.92 -8.20 -6.37
C ILE A 50 -1.52 -9.67 -6.53
N ASN A 51 -0.39 -9.92 -7.20
CA ASN A 51 0.08 -11.28 -7.46
C ASN A 51 0.92 -11.86 -6.30
N PHE A 52 1.22 -11.08 -5.27
CA PHE A 52 2.08 -11.47 -4.15
C PHE A 52 1.24 -11.62 -2.89
N ALA A 53 0.85 -12.84 -2.57
CA ALA A 53 -0.03 -13.13 -1.43
C ALA A 53 0.55 -12.62 -0.09
N GLU A 54 1.88 -12.55 0.03
CA GLU A 54 2.61 -12.07 1.19
C GLU A 54 2.23 -10.63 1.56
N VAL A 55 1.92 -9.78 0.56
CA VAL A 55 1.44 -8.41 0.79
C VAL A 55 0.13 -8.42 1.58
N PHE A 56 -0.79 -9.31 1.22
CA PHE A 56 -2.10 -9.40 1.84
C PHE A 56 -2.05 -10.15 3.19
N LEU A 57 -1.18 -11.14 3.32
CA LEU A 57 -0.92 -11.83 4.59
C LEU A 57 -0.29 -10.89 5.63
N ASP A 58 0.66 -10.03 5.22
CA ASP A 58 1.22 -8.98 6.08
C ASP A 58 0.11 -8.02 6.57
N TYR A 59 -0.81 -7.62 5.69
CA TYR A 59 -1.96 -6.79 6.09
C TYR A 59 -2.94 -7.53 7.00
N LEU A 60 -3.22 -8.81 6.75
CA LEU A 60 -4.06 -9.63 7.62
C LEU A 60 -3.48 -9.71 9.04
N HIS A 61 -2.18 -9.96 9.18
CA HIS A 61 -1.52 -9.99 10.49
C HIS A 61 -1.51 -8.63 11.21
N ARG A 62 -1.67 -7.52 10.48
CA ARG A 62 -1.77 -6.16 11.04
C ARG A 62 -3.20 -5.76 11.39
N GLY A 63 -4.18 -6.65 11.21
CA GLY A 63 -5.58 -6.37 11.46
C GLY A 63 -6.17 -5.36 10.47
N VAL A 64 -5.72 -5.39 9.21
CA VAL A 64 -6.37 -4.64 8.14
C VAL A 64 -7.70 -5.33 7.78
N ASP A 65 -8.77 -4.53 7.75
CA ASP A 65 -10.11 -4.98 7.39
C ASP A 65 -10.30 -5.04 5.86
N CYS A 66 -9.61 -4.17 5.13
CA CYS A 66 -9.75 -4.05 3.68
C CYS A 66 -8.46 -3.51 3.05
N VAL A 67 -8.05 -4.04 1.90
CA VAL A 67 -6.95 -3.50 1.11
C VAL A 67 -7.51 -2.68 -0.03
N LEU A 68 -7.17 -1.39 -0.08
CA LEU A 68 -7.43 -0.56 -1.26
C LEU A 68 -6.36 -0.86 -2.30
N PHE A 69 -6.83 -1.32 -3.45
CA PHE A 69 -5.97 -1.67 -4.57
C PHE A 69 -5.97 -0.54 -5.61
N LEU A 70 -4.78 -0.08 -5.94
CA LEU A 70 -4.50 1.08 -6.82
C LEU A 70 -3.89 0.65 -8.15
#